data_AF-A0A0P0XT53-F1
#
_entry.id   AF-A0A0P0XT53-F1
#
_cell.length_a   1.000
_cell.length_b   1.000
_cell.length_c   1.000
_cell.angle_alpha   90.00
_cell.angle_beta   90.00
_cell.angle_gamma   90.00
#
_symmetry.space_group_name_H-M   'P 1'
#
loop_
_entity.id
_entity.type
_entity.pdbx_description
1 polymer ?
#
loop_
_entity_poly.entity_id
_entity_poly.type
_entity_poly.pdbx_seq_one_letter_code
_entity_poly.pdbx_strand_id
1 'polypeptide(L)'
;MTWWAGNWPSRLVVSHQTSRGLWDYTHHPNTNLSAHHANPKSLRFATIESPSSSFLTPLSAAAVIEALLSHRRSEISRPLPPPPWGKTCGMGAGRKLKTHRRNQRWADKAYKKSHFGNEWKKPFAGSSHAKGIVLEKIGIEAKQPNSAICKCARVQLVKNGKKIAAFVPNDGCLNFIKENVCVSFF
;
A
#
# COMPACT_ATOMS: atom_id res chain seq x y z
N MET A 1 38.14 -0.71 19.20
CA MET A 1 37.56 0.39 20.00
C MET A 1 36.28 0.85 19.32
N THR A 2 35.21 1.01 20.11
CA THR A 2 33.86 1.52 19.80
C THR A 2 33.03 0.81 18.73
N TRP A 3 32.18 -0.08 19.23
CA TRP A 3 30.97 -0.62 18.61
C TRP A 3 29.85 0.43 18.58
N TRP A 4 29.05 0.44 17.52
CA TRP A 4 27.74 1.10 17.47
C TRP A 4 26.66 0.02 17.62
N ALA A 5 26.06 -0.08 18.80
CA ALA A 5 24.90 -0.93 19.06
C ALA A 5 23.63 -0.06 19.10
N GLY A 6 22.88 -0.09 18.00
CA GLY A 6 21.56 0.55 17.91
C GLY A 6 20.49 -0.34 18.56
N ASN A 7 20.06 0.07 19.74
CA ASN A 7 18.96 -0.47 20.52
C ASN A 7 17.61 -0.26 19.79
N TRP A 8 16.91 -1.33 19.42
CA TRP A 8 15.50 -1.30 19.01
C TRP A 8 14.65 -2.10 20.01
N PRO A 9 13.50 -1.56 20.46
CA PRO A 9 12.71 -2.16 21.51
C PRO A 9 11.90 -3.36 20.99
N SER A 10 12.01 -4.47 21.71
CA SER A 10 11.23 -5.70 21.56
C SER A 10 9.72 -5.40 21.61
N ARG A 11 9.09 -5.30 20.45
CA ARG A 11 7.62 -5.29 20.33
C ARG A 11 7.15 -6.71 20.08
N LEU A 12 6.56 -7.29 21.12
CA LEU A 12 5.88 -8.58 21.15
C LEU A 12 4.84 -8.65 19.99
N VAL A 13 5.02 -9.57 19.06
CA VAL A 13 4.06 -9.85 17.97
C VAL A 13 3.42 -11.22 18.21
N VAL A 14 2.10 -11.22 18.40
CA VAL A 14 1.26 -12.42 18.43
C VAL A 14 1.31 -13.09 17.04
N SER A 15 1.91 -14.27 16.99
CA SER A 15 2.01 -15.10 15.80
C SER A 15 0.72 -15.89 15.60
N HIS A 16 -0.15 -15.45 14.68
CA HIS A 16 -1.18 -16.32 14.11
C HIS A 16 -0.59 -17.11 12.94
N GLN A 17 -0.31 -18.39 13.18
CA GLN A 17 -0.09 -19.37 12.11
C GLN A 17 -1.45 -19.63 11.44
N THR A 18 -1.68 -19.09 10.25
CA THR A 18 -2.79 -19.53 9.39
C THR A 18 -2.15 -20.15 8.15
N SER A 19 -2.14 -21.47 8.13
CA SER A 19 -1.86 -22.27 6.94
C SER A 19 -3.07 -22.22 6.00
N ARG A 20 -2.77 -22.30 4.70
CA ARG A 20 -3.67 -22.35 3.53
C ARG A 20 -4.14 -21.01 2.98
N GLY A 21 -3.96 -20.88 1.67
CA GLY A 21 -4.65 -19.89 0.84
C GLY A 21 -3.69 -19.11 -0.03
N LEU A 22 -3.34 -19.71 -1.16
CA LEU A 22 -3.06 -19.03 -2.43
C LEU A 22 -3.94 -17.78 -2.55
N TRP A 23 -3.36 -16.59 -2.50
CA TRP A 23 -4.06 -15.34 -2.81
C TRP A 23 -3.32 -14.68 -3.97
N ASP A 24 -3.78 -15.06 -5.16
CA ASP A 24 -3.99 -14.21 -6.31
C ASP A 24 -3.30 -12.85 -6.24
N TYR A 25 -2.14 -12.81 -6.89
CA TYR A 25 -1.61 -11.60 -7.47
C TYR A 25 -2.66 -11.13 -8.49
N THR A 26 -3.55 -10.22 -8.09
CA THR A 26 -4.40 -9.48 -9.03
C THR A 26 -3.48 -8.64 -9.88
N HIS A 27 -2.96 -9.25 -10.94
CA HIS A 27 -2.41 -8.61 -12.10
C HIS A 27 -3.42 -7.59 -12.58
N HIS A 28 -3.07 -6.31 -12.48
CA HIS A 28 -3.67 -5.33 -13.36
C HIS A 28 -3.42 -5.79 -14.81
N PRO A 29 -4.45 -5.88 -15.66
CA PRO A 29 -4.25 -6.11 -17.08
C PRO A 29 -3.49 -4.91 -17.63
N ASN A 30 -2.18 -5.09 -17.85
CA ASN A 30 -1.44 -4.31 -18.82
C ASN A 30 -1.80 -4.90 -20.18
N THR A 31 -2.87 -4.39 -20.78
CA THR A 31 -3.26 -4.72 -22.14
C THR A 31 -3.08 -3.49 -23.02
N ASN A 32 -2.22 -3.67 -24.01
CA ASN A 32 -2.17 -2.99 -25.31
C ASN A 32 -1.40 -1.66 -25.34
N LEU A 33 -0.10 -1.70 -25.65
CA LEU A 33 0.39 -1.83 -27.03
C LEU A 33 1.93 -1.88 -27.05
N SER A 34 2.43 -2.78 -27.89
CA SER A 34 3.81 -2.94 -28.30
C SER A 34 4.48 -1.59 -28.64
N ALA A 35 5.43 -1.15 -27.81
CA ALA A 35 6.43 -0.18 -28.25
C ALA A 35 7.58 -0.97 -28.88
N HIS A 36 7.43 -1.25 -30.17
CA HIS A 36 8.50 -1.74 -31.02
C HIS A 36 9.76 -0.89 -30.82
N HIS A 37 10.85 -1.61 -30.56
CA HIS A 37 12.23 -1.14 -30.64
C HIS A 37 12.48 -0.64 -32.07
N ALA A 38 12.36 0.67 -32.29
CA ALA A 38 12.69 1.28 -33.58
C ALA A 38 14.20 1.49 -33.69
N ASN A 39 14.82 0.57 -34.42
CA ASN A 39 16.18 0.62 -34.93
C ASN A 39 16.45 1.91 -35.73
N PRO A 40 17.50 2.70 -35.45
CA PRO A 40 17.84 3.89 -36.21
C PRO A 40 18.63 3.50 -37.47
N LYS A 41 18.02 2.78 -38.41
CA LYS A 41 18.66 2.42 -39.69
C LYS A 41 17.66 2.39 -40.84
N SER A 42 17.27 3.56 -41.35
CA SER A 42 17.12 3.82 -42.79
C SER A 42 16.90 5.31 -43.02
N LEU A 43 17.97 6.09 -43.03
CA LEU A 43 17.96 7.39 -43.70
C LEU A 43 17.98 7.11 -45.21
N ARG A 44 16.80 7.12 -45.84
CA ARG A 44 16.70 7.22 -47.29
C ARG A 44 17.10 8.65 -47.67
N PHE A 45 18.13 8.77 -48.49
CA PHE A 45 18.43 9.99 -49.23
C PHE A 45 17.18 10.38 -50.04
N ALA A 46 16.50 11.45 -49.63
CA ALA A 46 15.61 12.18 -50.51
C ALA A 46 16.46 13.25 -51.20
N THR A 47 16.64 13.11 -52.50
CA THR A 47 17.21 14.13 -53.38
C THR A 47 16.42 15.42 -53.19
N ILE A 48 17.08 16.46 -52.69
CA ILE A 48 16.55 17.81 -52.68
C ILE A 48 16.66 18.33 -54.11
N GLU A 49 15.52 18.52 -54.77
CA GLU A 49 15.45 19.35 -55.98
C GLU A 49 15.78 20.79 -55.57
N SER A 50 16.87 21.30 -56.13
CA SER A 50 17.27 22.71 -56.06
C SER A 50 16.15 23.60 -56.60
N PRO A 51 15.58 24.55 -55.82
CA PRO A 51 14.69 25.55 -56.38
C PRO A 51 15.54 26.49 -57.23
N SER A 52 15.27 26.45 -58.54
CA SER A 52 15.73 27.45 -59.48
C SER A 52 15.39 28.86 -58.98
N SER A 53 16.41 29.72 -59.05
CA SER A 53 16.41 31.17 -58.86
C SER A 53 15.04 31.85 -59.06
N SER A 54 14.45 32.37 -58.00
CA SER A 54 13.49 33.47 -58.10
C SER A 54 13.50 34.29 -56.81
N PHE A 55 14.07 35.49 -56.93
CA PHE A 55 13.84 36.70 -56.13
C PHE A 55 13.42 36.53 -54.66
N LEU A 56 14.39 36.62 -53.75
CA LEU A 56 14.15 36.97 -52.36
C LEU A 56 13.60 38.41 -52.30
N THR A 57 12.28 38.56 -52.25
CA THR A 57 11.69 39.83 -51.83
C THR A 57 11.89 39.97 -50.32
N PRO A 58 12.40 41.11 -49.81
CA PRO A 58 12.46 41.32 -48.38
C PRO A 58 11.03 41.33 -47.84
N LEU A 59 10.69 40.33 -47.01
CA LEU A 59 9.48 40.39 -46.20
C LEU A 59 9.55 41.70 -45.40
N SER A 60 8.56 42.57 -45.59
CA SER A 60 8.41 43.79 -44.80
C SER A 60 8.63 43.50 -43.32
N ALA A 61 9.30 44.39 -42.59
CA ALA A 61 9.46 44.26 -41.14
C ALA A 61 8.11 44.01 -40.44
N ALA A 62 7.02 44.54 -41.00
CA ALA A 62 5.67 44.27 -40.53
C ALA A 62 5.26 42.79 -40.70
N ALA A 63 5.61 42.14 -41.82
CA ALA A 63 5.31 40.73 -42.03
C ALA A 63 6.09 39.81 -41.08
N VAL A 64 7.33 40.18 -40.74
CA VAL A 64 8.14 39.47 -39.73
C VAL A 64 7.55 39.65 -38.32
N ILE A 65 7.13 40.88 -37.98
CA ILE A 65 6.47 41.19 -36.71
C ILE A 65 5.12 40.46 -36.59
N GLU A 66 4.30 40.44 -37.64
CA GLU A 66 3.03 39.70 -37.66
C GLU A 66 3.25 38.19 -37.58
N ALA A 67 4.26 37.64 -38.25
CA ALA A 67 4.62 36.23 -38.12
C ALA A 67 5.06 35.89 -36.68
N LEU A 68 5.83 36.76 -36.02
CA LEU A 68 6.26 36.61 -34.62
C LEU A 68 5.09 36.75 -33.63
N LEU A 69 4.18 37.72 -33.86
CA LEU A 69 2.97 37.90 -33.05
C LEU A 69 1.98 36.75 -33.23
N SER A 70 1.86 36.21 -34.45
CA SER A 70 1.08 35.00 -34.75
C SER A 70 1.68 33.77 -34.05
N HIS A 71 3.01 33.61 -34.07
CA HIS A 71 3.69 32.55 -33.30
C HIS A 71 3.46 32.70 -31.79
N ARG A 72 3.58 33.93 -31.25
CA ARG A 72 3.37 34.19 -29.82
C ARG A 72 1.90 34.00 -29.40
N ARG A 73 0.92 34.31 -30.26
CA ARG A 73 -0.50 33.96 -30.05
C ARG A 73 -0.74 32.46 -30.06
N SER A 74 0.01 31.72 -30.89
CA SER A 74 -0.08 30.25 -30.94
C SER A 74 0.48 29.57 -29.69
N GLU A 75 1.35 30.22 -28.91
CA GLU A 75 1.91 29.64 -27.68
C GLU A 75 1.00 29.82 -26.47
N ILE A 76 0.33 30.97 -26.35
CA ILE A 76 -0.61 31.25 -25.24
C ILE A 76 -1.85 30.34 -25.29
N SER A 77 -2.16 29.80 -26.47
CA SER A 77 -3.31 28.92 -26.71
C SER A 77 -2.98 27.41 -26.66
N ARG A 78 -1.71 27.02 -26.45
CA ARG A 78 -1.37 25.58 -26.33
C ARG A 78 -1.83 25.06 -24.97
N PRO A 79 -2.60 23.96 -24.92
CA PRO A 79 -2.95 23.35 -23.65
C PRO A 79 -1.66 22.92 -22.93
N LEU A 80 -1.53 23.32 -21.66
CA LEU A 80 -0.37 22.95 -20.84
C LEU A 80 -0.20 21.42 -20.85
N PRO A 81 1.03 20.91 -21.03
CA PRO A 81 1.27 19.47 -20.99
C PRO A 81 0.82 18.92 -19.64
N PRO A 82 0.22 17.72 -19.60
CA PRO A 82 -0.24 17.14 -18.34
C PRO A 82 0.97 17.00 -17.39
N PRO A 83 0.81 17.32 -16.10
CA PRO A 83 1.92 17.26 -15.16
C PRO A 83 2.46 15.82 -15.08
N PRO A 84 3.75 15.64 -14.75
CA PRO A 84 4.43 14.34 -14.72
C PRO A 84 3.83 13.35 -13.69
N TRP A 85 2.86 13.78 -12.89
CA TRP A 85 2.06 12.92 -12.03
C TRP A 85 0.62 12.87 -12.55
N GLY A 86 0.15 11.67 -12.92
CA GLY A 86 -1.11 11.38 -13.64
C GLY A 86 -2.44 11.75 -12.97
N LYS A 87 -2.48 12.74 -12.08
CA LYS A 87 -3.70 13.34 -11.52
C LYS A 87 -4.14 14.54 -12.36
N THR A 88 -5.44 14.69 -12.56
CA THR A 88 -6.04 15.81 -13.29
C THR A 88 -6.08 17.08 -12.45
N CYS A 89 -5.68 18.23 -13.02
CA CYS A 89 -5.59 19.52 -12.31
C CYS A 89 -6.63 20.57 -12.77
N GLY A 90 -7.53 20.24 -13.69
CA GLY A 90 -8.49 21.20 -14.24
C GLY A 90 -9.57 21.65 -13.23
N MET A 91 -9.97 22.91 -13.31
CA MET A 91 -11.17 23.42 -12.62
C MET A 91 -12.39 22.63 -13.11
N GLY A 92 -13.09 21.94 -12.20
CA GLY A 92 -14.17 20.99 -12.53
C GLY A 92 -13.79 19.50 -12.41
N ALA A 93 -12.52 19.14 -12.23
CA ALA A 93 -12.08 17.75 -12.07
C ALA A 93 -12.34 17.14 -10.67
N GLY A 94 -13.02 17.85 -9.77
CA GLY A 94 -13.21 17.45 -8.37
C GLY A 94 -13.86 16.08 -8.17
N ARG A 95 -14.83 15.70 -9.03
CA ARG A 95 -15.48 14.38 -8.98
C ARG A 95 -14.47 13.25 -9.18
N LYS A 96 -13.62 13.36 -10.20
CA LYS A 96 -12.57 12.37 -10.50
C LYS A 96 -11.58 12.25 -9.35
N LEU A 97 -11.10 13.38 -8.81
CA LEU A 97 -10.17 13.40 -7.68
C LEU A 97 -10.76 12.77 -6.41
N LYS A 98 -12.05 13.02 -6.12
CA LYS A 98 -12.76 12.42 -4.98
C LYS A 98 -12.88 10.90 -5.12
N THR A 99 -13.30 10.41 -6.28
CA THR A 99 -13.39 8.95 -6.54
C THR A 99 -12.02 8.30 -6.51
N HIS A 100 -11.00 8.91 -7.11
CA HIS A 100 -9.64 8.41 -7.08
C HIS A 100 -9.11 8.29 -5.65
N ARG A 101 -9.29 9.34 -4.83
CA ARG A 101 -8.88 9.31 -3.42
C ARG A 101 -9.63 8.24 -2.62
N ARG A 102 -10.93 8.04 -2.88
CA ARG A 102 -11.74 6.99 -2.24
C ARG A 102 -11.20 5.60 -2.57
N ASN A 103 -10.91 5.34 -3.85
CA ASN A 103 -10.38 4.05 -4.31
C ASN A 103 -8.99 3.78 -3.73
N GLN A 104 -8.09 4.77 -3.78
CA GLN A 104 -6.75 4.67 -3.22
C GLN A 104 -6.75 4.50 -1.70
N ARG A 105 -7.76 5.02 -0.99
CA ARG A 105 -7.88 4.88 0.47
C ARG A 105 -8.03 3.41 0.90
N TRP A 106 -8.57 2.54 0.05
CA TRP A 106 -8.70 1.11 0.35
C TRP A 106 -7.36 0.36 0.38
N ALA A 107 -6.31 0.90 -0.24
CA ALA A 107 -4.96 0.34 -0.16
C ALA A 107 -4.30 0.61 1.20
N ASP A 108 -4.76 1.63 1.94
CA ASP A 108 -4.31 1.88 3.30
C ASP A 108 -4.87 0.81 4.25
N LYS A 109 -3.96 0.05 4.87
CA LYS A 109 -4.27 -1.05 5.79
C LYS A 109 -5.07 -0.57 7.00
N ALA A 110 -4.80 0.63 7.52
CA ALA A 110 -5.50 1.17 8.68
C ALA A 110 -6.96 1.50 8.34
N TYR A 111 -7.17 2.17 7.20
CA TYR A 111 -8.51 2.47 6.69
C TYR A 111 -9.29 1.19 6.36
N LYS A 112 -8.66 0.23 5.68
CA LYS A 112 -9.27 -1.06 5.37
C LYS A 112 -9.71 -1.78 6.65
N LYS A 113 -8.85 -1.83 7.68
CA LYS A 113 -9.14 -2.49 8.96
C LYS A 113 -10.35 -1.88 9.67
N SER A 114 -10.50 -0.55 9.67
CA SER A 114 -11.63 0.12 10.34
C SER A 114 -12.95 -0.02 9.57
N HIS A 115 -12.92 -0.09 8.23
CA HIS A 115 -14.13 -0.14 7.40
C HIS A 115 -14.63 -1.56 7.09
N PHE A 116 -13.81 -2.60 7.34
CA PHE A 116 -14.18 -3.98 7.01
C PHE A 116 -15.10 -4.65 8.06
N GLY A 117 -15.41 -3.98 9.18
CA GLY A 117 -16.34 -4.50 10.20
C GLY A 117 -15.88 -5.77 10.93
N ASN A 118 -14.62 -6.17 10.78
CA ASN A 118 -14.07 -7.41 11.35
C ASN A 118 -13.91 -7.39 12.88
N GLU A 119 -14.26 -6.30 13.56
CA GLU A 119 -14.09 -6.17 15.01
C GLU A 119 -14.87 -7.24 15.78
N TRP A 120 -16.14 -7.48 15.41
CA TRP A 120 -17.03 -8.46 16.04
C TRP A 120 -16.58 -9.92 15.81
N LYS A 121 -15.79 -10.16 14.75
CA LYS A 121 -15.23 -11.49 14.47
C LYS A 121 -14.06 -11.82 15.40
N LYS A 122 -13.33 -10.82 15.92
CA LYS A 122 -12.22 -11.03 16.86
C LYS A 122 -12.72 -11.59 18.21
N PRO A 123 -11.86 -12.25 18.99
CA PRO A 123 -12.25 -12.79 20.29
C PRO A 123 -12.68 -11.73 21.31
N PHE A 124 -12.06 -10.54 21.29
CA PHE A 124 -12.39 -9.46 22.23
C PHE A 124 -13.52 -8.52 21.77
N ALA A 125 -13.95 -8.60 20.52
CA ALA A 125 -15.01 -7.76 19.96
C ALA A 125 -14.82 -6.25 20.25
N GLY A 126 -13.60 -5.73 20.10
CA GLY A 126 -13.27 -4.32 20.35
C GLY A 126 -13.00 -3.91 21.80
N SER A 127 -13.27 -4.79 22.77
CA SER A 127 -12.93 -4.53 24.19
C SER A 127 -11.42 -4.69 24.44
N SER A 128 -10.87 -3.91 25.36
CA SER A 128 -9.50 -4.11 25.86
C SER A 128 -9.38 -5.38 26.71
N HIS A 129 -10.39 -5.67 27.53
CA HIS A 129 -10.36 -6.78 28.48
C HIS A 129 -11.49 -7.79 28.24
N ALA A 130 -11.30 -9.01 28.75
CA ALA A 130 -12.36 -10.01 28.81
C ALA A 130 -12.14 -10.98 29.98
N LYS A 131 -13.24 -11.54 30.47
CA LYS A 131 -13.25 -12.59 31.48
C LYS A 131 -13.42 -13.96 30.79
N GLY A 132 -12.74 -14.98 31.27
CA GLY A 132 -12.82 -16.33 30.71
C GLY A 132 -12.56 -17.43 31.73
N ILE A 133 -12.98 -18.64 31.39
CA ILE A 133 -12.85 -19.85 32.20
C ILE A 133 -11.73 -20.70 31.62
N VAL A 134 -10.80 -21.15 32.47
CA VAL A 134 -9.68 -22.02 32.07
C VAL A 134 -10.20 -23.43 31.80
N LEU A 135 -9.85 -23.97 30.63
CA LEU A 135 -10.15 -25.34 30.22
C LEU A 135 -8.97 -26.26 30.49
N GLU A 136 -7.81 -25.96 29.91
CA GLU A 136 -6.62 -26.82 29.97
C GLU A 136 -5.33 -26.01 29.96
N LYS A 137 -4.27 -26.57 30.54
CA LYS A 137 -2.91 -26.02 30.54
C LYS A 137 -2.18 -26.46 29.27
N ILE A 138 -1.49 -25.53 28.60
CA ILE A 138 -0.77 -25.80 27.35
C ILE A 138 0.65 -25.25 27.42
N GLY A 139 1.62 -26.02 26.94
CA GLY A 139 2.96 -25.52 26.62
C GLY A 139 3.05 -25.17 25.13
N ILE A 140 3.40 -23.93 24.79
CA ILE A 140 3.68 -23.53 23.40
C ILE A 140 5.20 -23.47 23.22
N GLU A 141 5.72 -24.20 22.23
CA GLU A 141 7.16 -24.16 21.89
C GLU A 141 7.54 -22.76 21.39
N ALA A 142 8.67 -22.24 21.87
CA ALA A 142 9.22 -20.99 21.38
C ALA A 142 9.66 -21.10 19.91
N LYS A 143 9.68 -19.97 19.21
CA LYS A 143 10.29 -19.92 17.87
C LYS A 143 11.81 -20.06 17.99
N GLN A 144 12.40 -20.84 17.10
CA GLN A 144 13.85 -20.97 16.93
C GLN A 144 14.49 -19.57 16.79
N PRO A 145 15.65 -19.30 17.42
CA PRO A 145 16.65 -20.23 17.96
C PRO A 145 16.49 -20.61 19.45
N ASN A 146 15.37 -20.24 20.10
CA ASN A 146 15.16 -20.51 21.51
C ASN A 146 14.57 -21.91 21.75
N SER A 147 14.92 -22.56 22.86
CA SER A 147 14.45 -23.91 23.23
C SER A 147 13.39 -23.95 24.34
N ALA A 148 12.83 -22.79 24.72
CA ALA A 148 11.92 -22.69 25.85
C ALA A 148 10.47 -23.11 25.52
N ILE A 149 9.75 -23.60 26.53
CA ILE A 149 8.30 -23.83 26.47
C ILE A 149 7.60 -22.68 27.20
N CYS A 150 6.80 -21.90 26.47
CA CYS A 150 5.95 -20.85 27.03
C CYS A 150 4.73 -21.45 27.72
N LYS A 151 4.53 -21.14 29.00
CA LYS A 151 3.38 -21.58 29.79
C LYS A 151 2.14 -20.79 29.37
N CYS A 152 1.15 -21.51 28.86
CA CYS A 152 -0.10 -20.96 28.37
C CYS A 152 -1.30 -21.72 28.97
N ALA A 153 -2.49 -21.13 28.86
CA ALA A 153 -3.75 -21.78 29.19
C ALA A 153 -4.75 -21.57 28.05
N ARG A 154 -5.55 -22.59 27.76
CA ARG A 154 -6.73 -22.42 26.90
C ARG A 154 -7.91 -22.00 27.73
N VAL A 155 -8.56 -20.94 27.26
CA VAL A 155 -9.58 -20.24 28.01
C VAL A 155 -10.77 -19.98 27.12
N GLN A 156 -11.95 -20.30 27.62
CA GLN A 156 -13.21 -19.93 26.99
C GLN A 156 -13.69 -18.59 27.53
N LEU A 157 -13.86 -17.62 26.64
CA LEU A 157 -14.39 -16.32 27.03
C LEU A 157 -15.86 -16.43 27.45
N VAL A 158 -16.21 -15.87 28.61
CA VAL A 158 -17.59 -15.90 29.13
C VAL A 158 -18.55 -15.13 28.21
N LYS A 159 -18.09 -14.04 27.60
CA LYS A 159 -18.94 -13.15 26.80
C LYS A 159 -19.42 -13.72 25.47
N ASN A 160 -18.69 -14.66 24.86
CA ASN A 160 -18.98 -15.15 23.51
C ASN A 160 -18.68 -16.64 23.30
N GLY A 161 -18.21 -17.35 24.33
CA GLY A 161 -17.87 -18.77 24.22
C GLY A 161 -16.67 -19.09 23.33
N LYS A 162 -15.97 -18.08 22.77
CA LYS A 162 -14.80 -18.31 21.92
C LYS A 162 -13.64 -18.79 22.78
N LYS A 163 -12.93 -19.82 22.30
CA LYS A 163 -11.73 -20.37 22.94
C LYS A 163 -10.49 -19.60 22.44
N ILE A 164 -9.69 -19.10 23.38
CA ILE A 164 -8.42 -18.42 23.12
C ILE A 164 -7.28 -19.15 23.85
N ALA A 165 -6.06 -19.00 23.36
CA ALA A 165 -4.86 -19.36 24.11
C ALA A 165 -4.28 -18.08 24.72
N ALA A 166 -3.97 -18.11 26.01
CA ALA A 166 -3.42 -16.99 26.75
C ALA A 166 -2.09 -17.37 27.40
N PHE A 167 -1.13 -16.46 27.34
CA PHE A 167 0.17 -16.60 27.98
C PHE A 167 0.07 -16.30 29.48
N VAL A 168 0.74 -17.09 30.30
CA VAL A 168 0.84 -16.89 31.75
C VAL A 168 2.23 -16.30 32.04
N PRO A 169 2.32 -15.02 32.44
CA PRO A 169 3.61 -14.40 32.73
C PRO A 169 4.21 -14.94 34.03
N ASN A 170 5.53 -14.75 34.17
CA ASN A 170 6.36 -15.12 35.32
C ASN A 170 6.50 -16.65 35.54
N ASP A 171 7.54 -17.01 36.30
CA ASP A 171 7.81 -18.40 36.66
C ASP A 171 6.88 -18.92 37.75
N GLY A 172 6.61 -20.24 37.73
CA GLY A 172 5.75 -20.91 38.70
C GLY A 172 4.24 -20.58 38.64
N CYS A 173 3.81 -19.55 37.91
CA CYS A 173 2.42 -19.07 37.94
C CYS A 173 1.37 -20.07 37.45
N LEU A 174 1.76 -21.05 36.65
CA LEU A 174 0.88 -22.11 36.16
C LEU A 174 0.34 -23.01 37.29
N ASN A 175 0.99 -23.03 38.45
CA ASN A 175 0.56 -23.82 39.60
C ASN A 175 -0.66 -23.21 40.31
N PHE A 176 -0.82 -21.88 40.24
CA PHE A 176 -1.96 -21.18 40.85
C PHE A 176 -3.24 -21.30 40.01
N ILE A 177 -3.11 -21.55 38.71
CA ILE A 177 -4.23 -21.65 37.79
C ILE A 177 -4.77 -23.08 37.84
N LYS A 178 -5.94 -23.26 38.45
CA LYS A 178 -6.72 -24.50 38.42
C LYS A 178 -7.64 -24.53 37.19
N GLU A 179 -8.15 -25.70 36.85
CA GLU A 179 -9.22 -25.81 35.85
C GLU A 179 -10.51 -25.20 36.42
N ASN A 180 -11.37 -24.69 35.53
CA ASN A 180 -12.64 -24.05 35.88
C ASN A 180 -12.56 -22.79 36.76
N VAL A 181 -11.35 -22.26 37.04
CA VAL A 181 -11.26 -20.92 37.64
C VAL A 181 -11.42 -19.85 36.59
N CYS A 182 -11.95 -18.73 37.06
CA CYS A 182 -12.10 -17.56 36.24
C CYS A 182 -10.81 -16.72 36.23
N VAL A 183 -10.43 -16.28 35.04
CA VAL A 183 -9.26 -15.43 34.78
C VAL A 183 -9.67 -14.22 33.94
N SER A 184 -8.97 -13.11 34.16
CA SER A 184 -9.15 -11.86 33.41
C SER A 184 -8.02 -11.69 32.41
N PHE A 185 -8.36 -11.31 31.19
CA PHE A 185 -7.45 -11.04 30.09
C PHE A 185 -7.42 -9.57 29.74
N PHE A 186 -6.26 -9.13 29.30
CA PHE A 186 -5.98 -7.81 28.75
C PHE A 186 -5.43 -7.89 27.33
#